data_AF-A0A356I9S6-F1
#
_entry.id   AF-A0A356I9S6-F1
#
_cell.length_a   1.000
_cell.length_b   1.000
_cell.length_c   1.000
_cell.angle_alpha   90.00
_cell.angle_beta   90.00
_cell.angle_gamma   90.00
#
_symmetry.space_group_name_H-M   'P 1'
#
loop_
_entity.id
_entity.type
_entity.pdbx_description
1 polymer ?
#
loop_
_entity_poly.entity_id
_entity_poly.type
_entity_poly.pdbx_seq_one_letter_code
_entity_poly.pdbx_strand_id
1 'polypeptide(L)'
;MRHKRTNQNRRRQEVRVPFPTILVGVLTLSVVIGAGYMSINIRCSGLGKQIKLQERALIETQKRLMVEQDKWSSRTAPINLERALAHHGLKMEMPESRQVMRIEAWKESKDTLAINSRNSL
;
A
#
# COMPACT_ATOMS: atom_id res chain seq x y z
N MET A 1 54.56 72.42 -34.12
CA MET A 1 54.62 71.08 -33.48
C MET A 1 53.50 70.96 -32.45
N ARG A 2 52.52 70.07 -32.63
CA ARG A 2 51.44 69.80 -31.66
C ARG A 2 51.42 68.31 -31.35
N HIS A 3 51.81 67.94 -30.13
CA HIS A 3 51.70 66.56 -29.67
C HIS A 3 50.24 66.23 -29.35
N LYS A 4 49.64 65.36 -30.17
CA LYS A 4 48.31 64.81 -29.94
C LYS A 4 48.44 63.62 -28.99
N ARG A 5 48.11 63.78 -27.71
CA ARG A 5 48.02 62.68 -26.75
C ARG A 5 46.84 61.78 -27.15
N THR A 6 47.15 60.58 -27.63
CA THR A 6 46.16 59.54 -27.90
C THR A 6 45.76 58.88 -26.59
N ASN A 7 44.53 59.16 -26.14
CA ASN A 7 43.96 58.58 -24.94
C ASN A 7 43.59 57.12 -25.23
N GLN A 8 44.36 56.18 -24.69
CA GLN A 8 44.21 54.76 -24.92
C GLN A 8 43.06 54.22 -24.06
N ASN A 9 41.91 54.02 -24.69
CA ASN A 9 40.72 53.46 -24.05
C ASN A 9 40.98 51.99 -23.67
N ARG A 10 41.19 51.76 -22.37
CA ARG A 10 41.46 50.46 -21.77
C ARG A 10 40.16 49.66 -21.72
N ARG A 11 39.82 48.97 -22.82
CA ARG A 11 38.71 48.01 -22.85
C ARG A 11 39.01 46.90 -21.85
N ARG A 12 38.19 46.80 -20.81
CA ARG A 12 38.23 45.70 -19.84
C ARG A 12 37.95 44.41 -20.60
N GLN A 13 38.96 43.55 -20.71
CA GLN A 13 38.74 42.16 -21.10
C GLN A 13 37.85 41.54 -20.02
N GLU A 14 36.58 41.33 -20.32
CA GLU A 14 35.80 40.30 -19.63
C GLU A 14 36.55 38.99 -19.84
N VAL A 15 37.22 38.53 -18.80
CA VAL A 15 37.84 37.22 -18.77
C VAL A 15 36.69 36.23 -18.72
N ARG A 16 36.21 35.86 -19.92
CA ARG A 16 35.28 34.76 -20.13
C ARG A 16 36.05 33.49 -19.81
N VAL A 17 36.18 33.19 -18.52
CA VAL A 17 36.81 31.96 -18.04
C VAL A 17 36.03 30.80 -18.67
N PRO A 18 36.66 29.97 -19.52
CA PRO A 18 36.03 28.74 -19.99
C PRO A 18 35.88 27.86 -18.75
N PHE A 19 34.68 27.89 -18.14
CA PHE A 19 34.41 27.08 -16.97
C PHE A 19 34.69 25.62 -17.37
N PRO A 20 35.58 24.90 -16.66
CA PRO A 20 36.06 23.61 -17.11
C PRO A 20 34.88 22.66 -17.24
N THR A 21 34.64 22.18 -18.45
CA THR A 21 33.52 21.29 -18.82
C THR A 21 33.46 20.04 -17.93
N ILE A 22 34.62 19.59 -17.44
CA ILE A 22 34.74 18.48 -16.49
C ILE A 22 34.03 18.78 -15.16
N LEU A 23 34.17 19.99 -14.60
CA LEU A 23 33.48 20.37 -13.37
C LEU A 23 31.96 20.39 -13.57
N VAL A 24 31.49 20.90 -14.70
CA VAL A 24 30.07 20.88 -15.04
C VAL A 24 29.56 19.44 -15.18
N GLY A 25 30.33 18.54 -15.80
CA GLY A 25 30.01 17.12 -15.92
C GLY A 25 29.87 16.42 -14.56
N VAL A 26 30.82 16.64 -13.65
CA VAL A 26 30.76 16.04 -12.30
C VAL A 26 29.59 16.60 -11.49
N LEU A 27 29.33 17.91 -11.61
CA LEU A 27 28.27 18.59 -10.86
C LEU A 27 26.88 18.21 -11.39
N THR A 28 26.72 18.01 -12.69
CA THR A 28 25.47 17.48 -13.27
C THR A 28 25.25 16.02 -12.88
N LEU A 29 26.30 15.18 -12.91
CA LEU A 29 26.20 13.79 -12.49
C LEU A 29 25.79 13.66 -11.02
N SER A 30 26.37 14.47 -10.13
CA SER A 30 26.03 14.44 -8.70
C SER A 30 24.58 14.85 -8.45
N VAL A 31 24.08 15.86 -9.18
CA VAL A 31 22.67 16.28 -9.13
C VAL A 31 21.74 15.16 -9.61
N VAL A 32 22.07 14.48 -10.71
CA VAL A 32 21.27 13.36 -11.23
C VAL A 32 21.21 12.22 -10.23
N ILE A 33 22.34 11.86 -9.61
CA ILE A 33 22.40 10.81 -8.60
C ILE A 33 21.59 11.21 -7.35
N GLY A 34 21.75 12.45 -6.87
CA GLY A 34 20.99 12.96 -5.72
C GLY A 34 19.49 12.97 -5.96
N ALA A 35 19.06 13.47 -7.13
CA ALA A 35 17.65 13.49 -7.52
C ALA A 35 17.08 12.08 -7.68
N GLY A 36 17.84 11.16 -8.29
CA GLY A 36 17.47 9.75 -8.42
C GLY A 36 17.27 9.09 -7.07
N TYR A 37 18.23 9.27 -6.15
CA TYR A 37 18.16 8.72 -4.80
C TYR A 37 16.96 9.25 -4.00
N MET A 38 16.71 10.56 -4.07
CA MET A 38 15.56 11.17 -3.39
C MET A 38 14.23 10.68 -3.95
N SER A 39 14.15 10.50 -5.27
CA SER A 39 12.96 9.96 -5.96
C SER A 39 12.63 8.54 -5.49
N ILE A 40 13.65 7.68 -5.36
CA ILE A 40 13.48 6.31 -4.86
C ILE A 40 12.98 6.33 -3.41
N ASN A 41 13.57 7.16 -2.55
CA ASN A 41 13.15 7.28 -1.15
C ASN A 41 11.70 7.75 -0.99
N ILE A 42 11.27 8.71 -1.80
CA ILE A 42 9.88 9.19 -1.80
C ILE A 42 8.92 8.07 -2.22
N ARG A 43 9.28 7.30 -3.26
CA ARG A 43 8.46 6.17 -3.74
C ARG A 43 8.39 5.05 -2.69
N CYS A 44 9.51 4.66 -2.08
CA CYS A 44 9.53 3.67 -0.99
C CYS A 44 8.70 4.13 0.22
N SER A 45 8.79 5.41 0.59
CA SER A 45 7.99 5.98 1.68
C SER A 45 6.48 5.94 1.36
N GLY A 46 6.11 6.17 0.10
CA GLY A 46 4.73 6.06 -0.38
C GLY A 46 4.21 4.62 -0.36
N LEU A 47 5.00 3.67 -0.86
CA LEU A 47 4.66 2.24 -0.88
C LEU A 47 4.52 1.67 0.54
N GLY A 48 5.45 1.99 1.44
CA GLY A 48 5.38 1.55 2.83
C GLY A 48 4.14 2.07 3.56
N LYS A 49 3.67 3.29 3.24
CA LYS A 49 2.40 3.81 3.77
C LYS A 49 1.20 3.04 3.23
N GLN A 50 1.18 2.71 1.94
CA GLN A 50 0.09 1.95 1.34
C GLN A 50 0.00 0.53 1.91
N ILE A 51 1.14 -0.15 2.07
CA ILE A 51 1.21 -1.48 2.71
C ILE A 51 0.64 -1.40 4.12
N LYS A 52 1.08 -0.44 4.94
CA LYS A 52 0.56 -0.27 6.30
C LYS A 52 -0.95 0.01 6.35
N LEU A 53 -1.50 0.72 5.37
CA LEU A 53 -2.95 0.95 5.29
C LEU A 53 -3.69 -0.36 4.99
N GLN A 54 -3.19 -1.16 4.05
CA GLN A 54 -3.76 -2.46 3.72
C GLN A 54 -3.65 -3.45 4.89
N GLU A 55 -2.50 -3.52 5.54
CA GLU A 55 -2.30 -4.34 6.75
C GLU A 55 -3.27 -3.96 7.86
N ARG A 56 -3.49 -2.66 8.10
CA ARG A 56 -4.47 -2.20 9.09
C ARG A 56 -5.88 -2.65 8.75
N ALA A 57 -6.29 -2.54 7.48
CA ALA A 57 -7.61 -3.00 7.04
C ALA A 57 -7.78 -4.51 7.22
N LEU A 58 -6.76 -5.31 6.90
CA LEU A 58 -6.76 -6.74 7.14
C LEU A 58 -6.89 -7.08 8.63
N ILE A 59 -6.10 -6.43 9.48
CA ILE A 59 -6.16 -6.65 10.93
C ILE A 59 -7.55 -6.27 11.49
N GLU A 60 -8.13 -5.17 11.03
CA GLU A 60 -9.47 -4.76 11.48
C GLU A 60 -10.55 -5.77 11.08
N THR A 61 -10.54 -6.23 9.83
CA THR A 61 -11.51 -7.23 9.36
C THR A 61 -11.33 -8.56 10.09
N GLN A 62 -10.09 -9.01 10.32
CA GLN A 62 -9.82 -10.21 11.12
C GLN A 62 -10.31 -10.08 12.56
N LYS A 63 -10.12 -8.91 13.20
CA LYS A 63 -10.66 -8.67 14.55
C LYS A 63 -12.17 -8.76 14.58
N ARG A 64 -12.86 -8.18 13.59
CA ARG A 64 -14.32 -8.27 13.49
C ARG A 64 -14.79 -9.71 13.32
N LEU A 65 -14.12 -10.47 12.46
CA LEU A 65 -14.40 -11.90 12.29
C LEU A 65 -14.18 -12.69 13.57
N MET A 66 -13.10 -12.41 14.31
CA MET A 66 -12.81 -13.11 15.57
C MET A 66 -13.88 -12.84 16.62
N VAL A 67 -14.31 -11.58 16.79
CA VAL A 67 -15.39 -11.22 17.72
C VAL A 67 -16.71 -11.86 17.33
N GLU A 68 -17.02 -11.86 16.04
CA GLU A 68 -18.25 -12.49 15.55
C GLU A 68 -18.18 -14.00 15.76
N GLN A 69 -17.08 -14.65 15.41
CA GLN A 69 -16.88 -16.08 15.64
C GLN A 69 -17.02 -16.46 17.12
N ASP A 70 -16.51 -15.63 18.03
CA ASP A 70 -16.65 -15.84 19.47
C ASP A 70 -18.11 -15.71 19.94
N LYS A 71 -18.84 -14.71 19.44
CA LYS A 71 -20.29 -14.56 19.66
C LYS A 71 -21.10 -15.74 19.10
N TRP A 72 -20.74 -16.21 17.91
CA TRP A 72 -21.39 -17.37 17.29
C TRP A 72 -21.10 -18.64 18.05
N SER A 73 -19.85 -18.85 18.47
CA SER A 73 -19.44 -19.98 19.29
C SER A 73 -20.20 -20.01 20.62
N SER A 74 -20.27 -18.88 21.32
CA SER A 74 -21.01 -18.80 22.58
C SER A 74 -22.51 -19.03 22.41
N ARG A 75 -23.15 -18.52 21.35
CA ARG A 75 -24.58 -18.75 21.07
C ARG A 75 -24.89 -20.17 20.63
N THR A 76 -23.99 -20.78 19.86
CA THR A 76 -24.16 -22.14 19.31
C THR A 76 -23.66 -23.22 20.28
N ALA A 77 -23.11 -22.82 21.43
CA ALA A 77 -22.72 -23.77 22.46
C ALA A 77 -23.95 -24.60 22.89
N PRO A 78 -23.84 -25.94 23.02
CA PRO A 78 -24.98 -26.83 23.23
C PRO A 78 -25.84 -26.41 24.41
N ILE A 79 -25.21 -26.05 25.53
CA ILE A 79 -25.89 -25.62 26.76
C ILE A 79 -26.66 -24.29 26.60
N ASN A 80 -26.17 -23.39 25.76
CA ASN A 80 -26.83 -22.11 25.50
C ASN A 80 -27.96 -22.27 24.49
N LEU A 81 -27.82 -23.17 23.52
CA LEU A 81 -28.88 -23.56 22.61
C LEU A 81 -30.03 -24.24 23.36
N GLU A 82 -29.75 -25.23 24.21
CA GLU A 82 -30.77 -25.89 25.02
C GLU A 82 -31.53 -24.89 25.91
N ARG A 83 -30.80 -23.97 26.56
CA ARG A 83 -31.40 -22.90 27.37
C ARG A 83 -32.27 -21.95 26.54
N ALA A 84 -31.83 -21.58 25.33
CA ALA A 84 -32.59 -20.72 24.44
C ALA A 84 -33.85 -21.42 23.89
N LEU A 85 -33.74 -22.70 23.52
CA LEU A 85 -34.86 -23.53 23.07
C LEU A 85 -35.92 -23.67 24.17
N ALA A 86 -35.49 -23.97 25.40
CA ALA A 86 -36.38 -24.02 26.56
C ALA A 86 -37.05 -22.66 26.84
N HIS A 87 -36.31 -21.55 26.72
CA HIS A 87 -36.84 -20.21 26.91
C HIS A 87 -37.93 -19.83 25.88
N HIS A 88 -37.77 -20.27 24.63
CA HIS A 88 -38.74 -20.03 23.56
C HIS A 88 -39.83 -21.11 23.45
N GLY A 89 -39.87 -22.09 24.36
CA GLY A 89 -40.87 -23.16 24.35
C GLY A 89 -40.73 -24.14 23.19
N LEU A 90 -39.57 -24.20 22.56
CA LEU A 90 -39.29 -25.08 21.43
C LEU A 90 -38.83 -26.44 21.94
N LYS A 91 -39.60 -27.49 21.61
CA LYS A 91 -39.28 -28.88 21.95
C LYS A 91 -38.41 -29.49 20.84
N MET A 92 -37.16 -29.05 20.76
CA MET A 92 -36.15 -29.58 19.84
C MET A 92 -35.00 -30.21 20.62
N GLU A 93 -34.48 -31.32 20.11
CA GLU A 93 -33.32 -32.02 20.65
C GLU A 93 -32.10 -31.76 19.75
N MET A 94 -30.91 -31.70 20.34
CA MET A 94 -29.67 -31.52 19.59
C MET A 94 -29.48 -32.75 18.67
N PRO A 95 -29.19 -32.56 17.36
CA PRO A 95 -29.03 -33.69 16.45
C PRO A 95 -27.82 -34.55 16.81
N GLU A 96 -27.95 -35.87 16.64
CA GLU A 96 -26.84 -36.79 16.87
C GLU A 96 -25.75 -36.62 15.79
N SER A 97 -24.50 -36.96 16.10
CA SER A 97 -23.36 -36.82 15.18
C SER A 97 -23.58 -37.46 13.79
N ARG A 98 -24.41 -38.50 13.70
CA ARG A 98 -24.79 -39.17 12.44
C ARG A 98 -25.71 -38.35 11.53
N GLN A 99 -26.40 -37.35 12.09
CA GLN A 99 -27.32 -36.45 11.39
C GLN A 99 -26.65 -35.13 10.99
N VAL A 100 -25.39 -34.91 11.39
CA VAL A 100 -24.63 -33.70 11.09
C VAL A 100 -23.81 -33.93 9.81
N MET A 101 -24.24 -33.32 8.70
CA MET A 101 -23.41 -33.26 7.49
C MET A 101 -22.41 -32.11 7.58
N ARG A 102 -21.11 -32.43 7.54
CA ARG A 102 -20.04 -31.43 7.46
C ARG A 102 -19.90 -30.99 6.00
N ILE A 103 -20.19 -29.72 5.75
CA ILE A 103 -19.94 -29.12 4.44
C ILE A 103 -18.47 -28.72 4.42
N GLU A 104 -17.63 -29.51 3.73
CA GLU A 104 -16.24 -29.14 3.50
C GLU A 104 -16.21 -27.94 2.56
N ALA A 105 -15.93 -26.77 3.15
CA ALA A 105 -15.64 -25.47 2.56
C ALA A 105 -16.09 -25.24 1.10
N TRP A 106 -17.05 -24.34 0.95
CA TRP A 106 -17.39 -23.57 -0.25
C TRP A 106 -16.16 -22.82 -0.81
N LYS A 107 -15.20 -23.54 -1.39
CA LYS A 107 -13.94 -22.99 -1.91
C LYS A 107 -14.05 -22.51 -3.36
N GLU A 108 -15.17 -22.76 -4.03
CA GLU A 108 -15.33 -22.56 -5.48
C GLU A 108 -15.86 -21.18 -5.92
N SER A 109 -16.27 -20.30 -5.00
CA SER A 109 -16.91 -19.04 -5.39
C SER A 109 -15.96 -17.88 -5.69
N LYS A 110 -14.64 -18.04 -5.53
CA LYS A 110 -13.67 -16.98 -5.84
C LYS A 110 -13.14 -17.03 -7.27
N ASP A 111 -13.12 -18.19 -7.90
CA ASP A 111 -12.59 -18.34 -9.26
C ASP A 111 -13.59 -17.90 -10.34
N THR A 112 -14.89 -17.98 -10.06
CA THR A 112 -15.95 -17.56 -11.01
C THR A 112 -16.10 -16.04 -11.14
N LEU A 113 -15.64 -15.25 -10.15
CA LEU A 113 -15.66 -13.78 -10.23
C LEU A 113 -14.44 -13.20 -10.96
N ALA A 114 -13.33 -13.95 -11.06
CA ALA A 114 -12.14 -13.50 -11.79
C ALA A 114 -12.26 -13.70 -13.31
N ILE A 115 -13.07 -14.65 -13.76
CA ILE A 115 -13.24 -14.97 -15.19
C ILE A 115 -14.14 -13.94 -15.89
N ASN A 116 -15.15 -13.40 -15.19
CA ASN A 116 -16.11 -12.46 -15.81
C ASN A 116 -15.51 -11.05 -16.05
N SER A 117 -14.48 -10.65 -15.30
CA SER A 117 -13.80 -9.35 -15.49
C SER A 117 -12.86 -9.29 -16.71
N ARG A 118 -12.59 -10.41 -17.40
CA ARG A 118 -11.67 -10.46 -18.56
C ARG A 118 -12.36 -10.39 -19.92
N ASN A 119 -13.69 -10.51 -19.99
CA ASN A 119 -14.44 -10.59 -21.25
C ASN A 119 -15.30 -9.34 -21.54
N SER A 120 -14.99 -8.20 -20.94
CA SER A 120 -15.61 -6.91 -21.27
C SER A 120 -14.59 -5.95 -21.91
N LEU A 121 -14.17 -6.30 -23.12
CA LEU A 121 -13.52 -5.41 -24.10
C LEU A 121 -14.25 -5.52 -25.43
#